data_AF-A0A662BM54-F1
#
_entry.id   AF-A0A662BM54-F1
#
_cell.length_a   1.000
_cell.length_b   1.000
_cell.length_c   1.000
_cell.angle_alpha   90.00
_cell.angle_beta   90.00
_cell.angle_gamma   90.00
#
_symmetry.space_group_name_H-M   'P 1'
#
loop_
_entity.id
_entity.type
_entity.pdbx_description
1 polymer ?
#
loop_
_entity_poly.entity_id
_entity_poly.type
_entity_poly.pdbx_seq_one_letter_code
_entity_poly.pdbx_strand_id
1 'polypeptide(L)'
;MVDNKITIFDILARIDVKDTHFYDDLPEAVQKAEHPLVLMKWMHGTNDPLKVMMLNEIVNPYVFSLHKHKSLVMKMLTICASGNRTRYKWIKLKKGSTVKHPALIDIIKRTLITALQKL
;
A
#
# COMPACT_ATOMS: atom_id res chain seq x y z
N MET A 1 -28.77 19.43 4.54
CA MET A 1 -27.36 19.67 4.90
C MET A 1 -26.60 18.44 4.42
N VAL A 2 -25.83 18.57 3.34
CA VAL A 2 -25.02 17.45 2.84
C VAL A 2 -23.75 17.47 3.68
N ASP A 3 -23.66 16.56 4.64
CA ASP A 3 -22.41 16.28 5.33
C ASP A 3 -21.39 15.85 4.28
N ASN A 4 -20.57 16.79 3.80
CA ASN A 4 -19.47 16.56 2.84
C ASN A 4 -18.35 15.77 3.51
N LYS A 5 -18.67 14.57 3.97
CA LYS A 5 -17.72 13.64 4.57
C LYS A 5 -16.96 12.99 3.42
N ILE A 6 -15.79 13.53 3.11
CA ILE A 6 -14.86 12.92 2.15
C ILE A 6 -14.62 11.48 2.60
N THR A 7 -14.96 10.53 1.74
CA THR A 7 -14.76 9.11 2.00
C THR A 7 -13.40 8.67 1.49
N ILE A 8 -12.92 7.54 2.02
CA ILE A 8 -11.67 6.93 1.54
C ILE A 8 -11.71 6.61 0.03
N PHE A 9 -12.90 6.34 -0.52
CA PHE A 9 -13.06 6.06 -1.94
C PHE A 9 -12.93 7.31 -2.81
N ASP A 10 -13.31 8.48 -2.29
CA ASP A 10 -13.08 9.75 -2.99
C ASP A 10 -11.59 10.02 -3.12
N ILE A 11 -10.81 9.71 -2.07
CA ILE A 11 -9.35 9.84 -2.08
C ILE A 11 -8.72 8.82 -3.04
N LEU A 12 -9.14 7.56 -2.99
CA LEU A 12 -8.67 6.53 -3.92
C LEU A 12 -8.99 6.89 -5.37
N ALA A 13 -10.14 7.52 -5.64
CA ALA A 13 -10.48 7.99 -6.97
C ALA A 13 -9.57 9.13 -7.45
N ARG A 14 -9.14 10.04 -6.55
CA ARG A 14 -8.16 11.09 -6.87
C ARG A 14 -6.76 10.52 -7.13
N ILE A 15 -6.34 9.54 -6.33
CA ILE A 15 -5.09 8.79 -6.53
C ILE A 15 -5.11 8.08 -7.90
N ASP A 16 -6.23 7.44 -8.26
CA ASP A 16 -6.36 6.71 -9.53
C ASP A 16 -6.20 7.61 -10.76
N VAL A 17 -6.66 8.87 -10.70
CA VAL A 17 -6.50 9.84 -11.79
C VAL A 17 -5.17 10.59 -11.76
N LYS A 18 -4.24 10.16 -10.90
CA LYS A 18 -2.91 10.75 -10.73
C LYS A 18 -2.91 12.23 -10.36
N ASP A 19 -3.91 12.68 -9.60
CA ASP A 19 -3.89 14.03 -9.04
C ASP A 19 -2.79 14.09 -7.97
N THR A 20 -1.67 14.74 -8.25
CA THR A 20 -0.52 14.82 -7.32
C THR A 20 -0.68 15.92 -6.28
N HIS A 21 -1.62 16.83 -6.46
CA HIS A 21 -1.83 17.99 -5.60
C HIS A 21 -3.04 17.82 -4.67
N PHE A 22 -3.87 16.81 -4.90
CA PHE A 22 -5.13 16.61 -4.15
C PHE A 22 -5.00 16.70 -2.63
N TYR A 23 -3.91 16.16 -2.07
CA TYR A 23 -3.76 16.07 -0.62
C TYR A 23 -3.58 17.44 0.02
N ASP A 24 -2.92 18.35 -0.70
CA ASP A 24 -2.65 19.70 -0.24
C ASP A 24 -3.97 20.53 -0.25
N ASP A 25 -4.93 20.16 -1.10
CA ASP A 25 -6.28 20.76 -1.19
C ASP A 25 -7.29 20.20 -0.17
N LEU A 26 -6.96 19.11 0.53
CA LEU A 26 -7.87 18.51 1.51
C LEU A 26 -7.98 19.38 2.78
N PRO A 27 -9.16 19.45 3.42
CA PRO A 27 -9.28 20.09 4.72
C PRO A 27 -8.33 19.46 5.76
N GLU A 28 -7.73 20.27 6.63
CA GLU A 28 -6.76 19.81 7.64
C GLU A 28 -7.31 18.68 8.54
N ALA A 29 -8.60 18.74 8.85
CA ALA A 29 -9.30 17.69 9.60
C ALA A 29 -9.25 16.32 8.88
N VAL A 30 -9.41 16.32 7.56
CA VAL A 30 -9.33 15.12 6.72
C VAL A 30 -7.87 14.66 6.60
N GLN A 31 -6.94 15.56 6.35
CA GLN A 31 -5.50 15.24 6.30
C GLN A 31 -5.00 14.56 7.60
N LYS A 32 -5.51 15.00 8.76
CA LYS A 32 -5.21 14.38 10.05
C LYS A 32 -5.82 12.99 10.20
N ALA A 33 -7.07 12.82 9.80
CA ALA A 33 -7.80 11.55 9.86
C ALA A 33 -7.26 10.49 8.88
N GLU A 34 -6.69 10.92 7.76
CA GLU A 34 -6.19 10.00 6.74
C GLU A 34 -4.94 9.25 7.18
N HIS A 35 -4.95 7.94 6.90
CA HIS A 35 -3.87 7.02 7.22
C HIS A 35 -3.32 6.39 5.92
N PRO A 36 -2.13 6.79 5.46
CA PRO A 36 -1.53 6.27 4.23
C PRO A 36 -1.42 4.74 4.18
N LEU A 37 -1.20 4.10 5.35
CA LEU A 37 -1.17 2.65 5.48
C LEU A 37 -2.49 1.97 5.08
N VAL A 38 -3.63 2.59 5.40
CA VAL A 38 -4.96 2.07 5.07
C VAL A 38 -5.21 2.19 3.57
N LEU A 39 -4.84 3.33 2.98
CA LEU A 39 -4.91 3.55 1.53
C LEU A 39 -4.03 2.56 0.77
N MET A 40 -2.79 2.35 1.21
CA MET A 40 -1.88 1.34 0.62
C MET A 40 -2.50 -0.06 0.66
N LYS A 41 -3.15 -0.44 1.77
CA LYS A 41 -3.84 -1.74 1.87
C LYS A 41 -5.02 -1.87 0.90
N TRP A 42 -5.80 -0.81 0.71
CA TRP A 42 -6.82 -0.79 -0.32
C TRP A 42 -6.21 -0.94 -1.71
N MET A 43 -5.11 -0.23 -1.99
CA MET A 43 -4.44 -0.27 -3.28
C MET A 43 -3.80 -1.61 -3.62
N HIS A 44 -3.32 -2.37 -2.62
CA HIS A 44 -2.90 -3.77 -2.81
C HIS A 44 -4.05 -4.67 -3.29
N GLY A 45 -5.30 -4.30 -3.02
CA GLY A 45 -6.52 -4.99 -3.40
C GLY A 45 -6.89 -4.90 -4.89
N THR A 46 -5.89 -4.90 -5.78
CA THR A 46 -6.06 -4.79 -7.23
C THR A 46 -5.65 -6.11 -7.91
N ASN A 47 -6.06 -6.27 -9.18
CA ASN A 47 -5.60 -7.37 -10.04
C ASN A 47 -4.37 -6.99 -10.87
N ASP A 48 -3.91 -5.74 -10.78
CA ASP A 48 -2.74 -5.23 -11.52
C ASP A 48 -1.44 -5.57 -10.77
N PRO A 49 -0.63 -6.53 -11.26
CA PRO A 49 0.59 -6.94 -10.59
C PRO A 49 1.66 -5.86 -10.58
N LEU A 50 1.69 -4.97 -11.58
CA LEU A 50 2.66 -3.88 -11.64
C LEU A 50 2.40 -2.86 -10.53
N LYS A 51 1.13 -2.50 -10.30
CA LYS A 51 0.73 -1.64 -9.18
C LYS A 51 1.16 -2.23 -7.83
N VAL A 52 0.95 -3.53 -7.64
CA VAL A 52 1.35 -4.21 -6.39
C VAL A 52 2.87 -4.24 -6.22
N MET A 53 3.62 -4.52 -7.29
CA MET A 53 5.09 -4.45 -7.26
C MET A 53 5.56 -3.04 -6.88
N MET A 54 5.07 -2.00 -7.56
CA MET A 54 5.44 -0.61 -7.29
C MET A 54 5.11 -0.19 -5.86
N LEU A 55 3.95 -0.58 -5.33
CA LEU A 55 3.58 -0.27 -3.95
C LEU A 55 4.54 -0.92 -2.94
N ASN A 56 4.98 -2.16 -3.19
CA ASN A 56 5.92 -2.86 -2.31
C ASN A 56 7.35 -2.29 -2.38
N GLU A 57 7.79 -1.81 -3.55
CA GLU A 57 9.14 -1.25 -3.73
C GLU A 57 9.21 0.23 -3.31
N ILE A 58 8.19 1.03 -3.66
CA ILE A 58 8.23 2.48 -3.53
C ILE A 58 7.58 2.95 -2.23
N VAL A 59 6.46 2.35 -1.79
CA VAL A 59 5.69 2.89 -0.65
C VAL A 59 5.93 2.11 0.64
N ASN A 60 5.88 0.78 0.57
CA ASN A 60 5.96 -0.08 1.75
C ASN A 60 7.23 0.12 2.62
N PRO A 61 8.44 0.34 2.06
CA PRO A 61 9.64 0.57 2.88
C PRO A 61 9.59 1.89 3.65
N TYR A 62 8.84 2.87 3.13
CA TYR A 62 8.87 4.24 3.63
C TYR A 62 7.59 4.65 4.37
N VAL A 63 6.52 3.87 4.29
CA VAL A 63 5.21 4.21 4.89
C VAL A 63 5.29 4.45 6.41
N PHE A 64 6.19 3.74 7.10
CA PHE A 64 6.41 3.91 8.54
C PHE A 64 7.46 4.99 8.87
N SER A 65 8.53 5.09 8.09
CA SER A 65 9.58 6.09 8.32
C SER A 65 9.10 7.51 8.00
N LEU A 66 8.26 7.67 6.96
CA LEU A 66 7.72 8.94 6.50
C LEU A 66 6.34 9.28 7.10
N HIS A 67 5.97 8.69 8.26
CA HIS A 67 4.67 8.96 8.89
C HIS A 67 4.43 10.45 9.21
N LYS A 68 5.49 11.24 9.42
CA LYS A 68 5.42 12.70 9.63
C LYS A 68 5.16 13.47 8.33
N HIS A 69 5.51 12.91 7.18
CA HIS A 69 5.42 13.54 5.86
C HIS A 69 4.32 12.89 5.02
N LYS A 70 3.07 12.93 5.52
CA LYS A 70 1.93 12.29 4.85
C LYS A 70 1.73 12.74 3.39
N SER A 71 1.90 14.03 3.09
CA SER A 71 1.78 14.57 1.71
C SER A 71 2.74 13.85 0.74
N LEU A 72 3.97 13.57 1.18
CA LEU A 72 4.96 12.85 0.36
C LEU A 72 4.50 11.40 0.11
N VAL A 73 4.05 10.69 1.15
CA VAL A 73 3.56 9.31 1.00
C VAL A 73 2.34 9.25 0.06
N MET A 74 1.44 10.24 0.13
CA MET A 74 0.29 10.33 -0.78
C MET A 74 0.71 10.55 -2.23
N LYS A 75 1.73 11.37 -2.48
CA LYS A 75 2.32 11.54 -3.81
C LYS A 75 2.93 10.24 -4.32
N MET A 76 3.62 9.48 -3.47
CA MET A 76 4.16 8.16 -3.82
C MET A 76 3.05 7.14 -4.17
N LEU A 77 1.95 7.13 -3.40
CA LEU A 77 0.77 6.31 -3.71
C LEU A 77 0.17 6.69 -5.09
N THR A 78 0.12 7.98 -5.39
CA THR A 78 -0.36 8.53 -6.68
C THR A 78 0.52 8.09 -7.85
N ILE A 79 1.84 8.05 -7.68
CA ILE A 79 2.78 7.54 -8.69
C ILE A 79 2.55 6.06 -8.98
N CYS A 80 2.21 5.26 -7.96
CA CYS A 80 1.92 3.84 -8.10
C CYS A 80 0.57 3.55 -8.78
N ALA A 81 -0.30 4.56 -8.95
CA ALA A 81 -1.57 4.38 -9.62
C ALA A 81 -1.39 4.18 -11.14
N SER A 82 -2.23 3.34 -11.74
CA SER A 82 -2.17 3.04 -13.18
C SER A 82 -2.76 4.15 -14.06
N GLY A 83 -3.35 5.21 -13.49
CA GLY A 83 -4.03 6.29 -14.23
C GLY A 83 -5.48 5.98 -14.62
N ASN A 84 -5.99 4.81 -14.24
CA ASN A 84 -7.35 4.36 -14.51
C ASN A 84 -8.10 4.10 -13.20
N ARG A 85 -9.40 4.41 -13.17
CA ARG A 85 -10.26 4.08 -12.03
C ARG A 85 -10.26 2.58 -11.79
N THR A 86 -9.86 2.19 -10.57
CA THR A 86 -9.72 0.80 -10.15
C THR A 86 -10.79 0.47 -9.13
N ARG A 87 -11.46 -0.67 -9.29
CA ARG A 87 -12.29 -1.22 -8.21
C ARG A 87 -11.42 -1.98 -7.23
N TYR A 88 -11.20 -1.37 -6.07
CA TYR A 88 -10.41 -1.97 -4.99
C TYR A 88 -11.21 -3.00 -4.19
N LYS A 89 -10.55 -4.09 -3.79
CA LYS A 89 -11.09 -5.09 -2.87
C LYS A 89 -10.29 -5.10 -1.58
N TRP A 90 -10.95 -5.00 -0.43
CA TRP A 90 -10.24 -5.07 0.84
C TRP A 90 -9.59 -6.45 1.03
N ILE A 91 -8.27 -6.46 1.20
CA ILE A 91 -7.52 -7.68 1.49
C ILE A 91 -7.67 -7.98 2.98
N LYS A 92 -8.41 -9.04 3.30
CA LYS A 92 -8.45 -9.59 4.66
C LYS A 92 -7.09 -10.19 4.99
N LEU A 93 -6.54 -9.85 6.15
CA LEU A 93 -5.42 -10.62 6.69
C LEU A 93 -5.89 -12.07 6.84
N LYS A 94 -5.15 -13.00 6.25
CA LYS A 94 -5.35 -14.42 6.55
C LYS A 94 -5.04 -14.59 8.04
N LYS A 95 -6.08 -14.85 8.86
CA LYS A 95 -5.87 -15.25 10.26
C LYS A 95 -5.05 -16.53 10.24
N GLY A 96 -3.82 -16.45 10.74
CA GLY A 96 -2.93 -17.58 11.04
C GLY A 96 -2.91 -18.69 9.99
N SER A 97 -2.02 -18.59 9.00
CA SER A 97 -1.24 -19.78 8.68
C SER A 97 0.04 -19.69 9.48
N THR A 98 -0.01 -20.10 10.75
CA THR A 98 1.16 -20.71 11.36
C THR A 98 1.68 -21.70 10.33
N VAL A 99 2.95 -21.55 9.96
CA VAL A 99 3.61 -22.40 8.96
C VAL A 99 3.31 -23.85 9.34
N LYS A 100 2.53 -24.56 8.53
CA LYS A 100 2.14 -25.95 8.81
C LYS A 100 3.34 -26.92 8.79
N HIS A 101 4.47 -26.49 8.22
CA HIS A 101 5.68 -27.29 8.03
C HIS A 101 6.96 -26.50 8.39
N PRO A 102 7.23 -26.25 9.69
CA PRO A 102 8.45 -25.55 10.13
C PRO A 102 9.72 -26.27 9.67
N ALA A 103 9.70 -27.60 9.59
CA ALA A 103 10.82 -28.41 9.11
C ALA A 103 11.18 -28.13 7.63
N LEU A 104 10.19 -27.94 6.76
CA LEU A 104 10.43 -27.69 5.34
C LEU A 104 11.07 -26.30 5.11
N ILE A 105 10.64 -25.31 5.89
CA ILE A 105 11.23 -23.96 5.86
C ILE A 105 12.68 -24.01 6.34
N ASP A 106 12.98 -24.80 7.38
CA ASP A 106 14.36 -24.92 7.87
C ASP A 106 15.28 -25.57 6.82
N ILE A 107 14.80 -26.60 6.12
CA ILE A 107 15.54 -27.23 5.02
C ILE A 107 15.82 -26.23 3.90
N ILE A 108 14.81 -25.47 3.46
CA ILE A 108 14.96 -24.46 2.39
C ILE A 108 15.96 -23.36 2.80
N LYS A 109 15.91 -22.90 4.05
CA LYS A 109 16.87 -21.91 4.57
C LYS A 109 18.30 -22.45 4.54
N ARG A 110 18.50 -23.69 5.00
CA ARG A 110 19.82 -24.33 5.00
C ARG A 110 20.38 -24.50 3.59
N THR A 111 19.59 -25.02 2.65
CA THR A 111 20.05 -25.23 1.27
C THR A 111 20.39 -23.92 0.56
N LEU A 112 19.60 -22.85 0.77
CA LEU A 112 19.91 -21.53 0.21
C LEU A 112 21.21 -20.95 0.79
N ILE A 113 21.44 -21.08 2.10
CA ILE A 113 22.68 -20.62 2.74
C ILE A 113 23.89 -21.41 2.21
N THR A 114 23.78 -22.73 2.09
CA THR A 114 24.88 -23.56 1.54
C THR A 114 25.15 -23.26 0.07
N ALA A 115 24.13 -22.97 -0.73
CA ALA A 115 24.29 -22.58 -2.13
C ALA A 115 25.01 -21.23 -2.27
N LEU A 116 24.69 -20.26 -1.39
CA LEU A 116 25.34 -18.95 -1.37
C LEU A 116 26.79 -18.99 -0.87
N GLN A 117 27.14 -19.96 -0.01
CA GLN A 117 28.52 -20.16 0.48
C GLN A 117 29.43 -20.87 -0.54
N LYS A 118 28.87 -21.45 -1.60
CA LYS A 118 29.61 -22.13 -2.68
C LYS A 118 29.84 -21.24 -3.92
N LEU A 119 29.35 -20.01 -3.89
CA LEU A 119 29.66 -18.93 -4.83
C LEU A 119 30.79 -18.08 -4.24
#